data_AF-A0A1T4YHY0-F1
#
_entry.id   AF-A0A1T4YHY0-F1
#
_cell.length_a   1.000
_cell.length_b   1.000
_cell.length_c   1.000
_cell.angle_alpha   90.00
_cell.angle_beta   90.00
_cell.angle_gamma   90.00
#
_symmetry.space_group_name_H-M   'P 1'
#
loop_
_entity.id
_entity.type
_entity.pdbx_description
1 polymer ?
#
loop_
_entity_poly.entity_id
_entity_poly.type
_entity_poly.pdbx_seq_one_letter_code
_entity_poly.pdbx_strand_id
1 'polypeptide(L)'
;MKDFINLINTYNALLMVIFTFLSALATIIIAWLTYSNLKEFKETRIEENRAYIVFYIVPSSSKAFHNLVLKNFGKSAGKVLSLKIDPQLDYQKSCSLSGFDNPLFFESNKIYLAPNQFVTSVFDFRNYPDRIFNVIIEYESLGRTFKESYQIDYSFALNTFSASPTINDIPKGLQYINESIQELIDTLR
;
A
#
# COMPACT_ATOMS: atom_id res chain seq x y z
N MET A 1 52.04 -42.68 17.78
CA MET A 1 50.68 -43.00 17.28
C MET A 1 49.92 -43.91 18.24
N LYS A 2 50.49 -45.06 18.67
CA LYS A 2 49.89 -45.93 19.70
C LYS A 2 49.69 -45.25 21.06
N ASP A 3 50.63 -44.41 21.49
CA ASP A 3 50.54 -43.69 22.77
C ASP A 3 49.43 -42.64 22.79
N PHE A 4 49.18 -41.99 21.64
CA PHE A 4 48.09 -41.03 21.47
C PHE A 4 46.72 -41.70 21.50
N ILE A 5 46.61 -42.88 20.86
CA ILE A 5 45.39 -43.69 20.86
C ILE A 5 45.09 -44.23 22.28
N ASN A 6 46.12 -44.66 23.01
CA ASN A 6 45.95 -45.10 24.40
C ASN A 6 45.52 -43.95 25.32
N LEU A 7 46.08 -42.75 25.15
CA LEU A 7 45.68 -41.57 25.92
C LEU A 7 44.22 -41.18 25.66
N ILE A 8 43.77 -41.21 24.40
CA ILE A 8 42.35 -41.01 24.05
C ILE A 8 41.47 -42.08 24.70
N ASN A 9 41.86 -43.34 24.66
CA ASN A 9 41.09 -44.43 25.29
C ASN A 9 41.01 -44.29 26.81
N THR A 10 42.07 -43.83 27.48
CA THR A 10 42.07 -43.60 28.93
C THR A 10 41.14 -42.45 29.34
N TYR A 11 41.06 -41.38 28.54
CA TYR A 11 40.23 -40.20 28.84
C TYR A 11 38.91 -40.11 28.06
N ASN A 12 38.53 -41.18 27.35
CA ASN A 12 37.39 -41.19 26.43
C ASN A 12 36.07 -40.74 27.12
N ALA A 13 35.83 -41.22 28.33
CA ALA A 13 34.65 -40.83 29.11
C ALA A 13 34.60 -39.32 29.40
N LEU A 14 35.74 -38.70 29.73
CA LEU A 14 35.83 -37.28 30.02
C LEU A 14 35.62 -36.45 28.74
N LEU A 15 36.22 -36.87 27.62
CA LEU A 15 36.01 -36.25 26.31
C LEU A 15 34.52 -36.31 25.89
N MET A 16 33.85 -37.45 26.07
CA MET A 16 32.42 -37.59 25.77
C MET A 16 31.54 -36.64 26.60
N VAL A 17 31.84 -36.45 27.88
CA VAL A 17 31.11 -35.49 28.74
C VAL A 17 31.31 -34.06 28.24
N ILE A 18 32.54 -33.67 27.89
CA ILE A 18 32.82 -32.33 27.33
C ILE A 18 32.07 -32.11 26.01
N PHE A 19 32.12 -33.08 25.09
CA PHE A 19 31.39 -32.98 23.82
C PHE A 19 29.88 -32.89 24.04
N THR A 20 29.32 -33.70 24.93
CA THR A 20 27.88 -33.67 25.25
C THR A 20 27.49 -32.33 25.84
N PHE A 21 28.32 -31.76 26.72
CA PHE A 21 28.10 -30.43 27.28
C PHE A 21 28.15 -29.32 26.23
N LEU A 22 29.16 -29.35 25.34
CA LEU A 22 29.27 -28.42 24.21
C LEU A 22 28.07 -28.54 23.25
N SER A 23 27.65 -29.77 22.94
CA SER A 23 26.47 -30.02 22.12
C SER A 23 25.20 -29.47 22.79
N ALA A 24 25.03 -29.67 24.10
CA ALA A 24 23.91 -29.12 24.85
C ALA A 24 23.88 -27.58 24.81
N LEU A 25 25.03 -26.92 24.99
CA LEU A 25 25.16 -25.47 24.85
C LEU A 25 24.81 -24.99 23.43
N ALA A 26 25.34 -25.68 22.41
CA ALA A 26 25.02 -25.38 21.02
C ALA A 26 23.51 -25.51 20.74
N THR A 27 22.85 -26.54 21.27
CA THR A 27 21.40 -26.71 21.14
C THR A 27 20.62 -25.55 21.79
N ILE A 28 21.04 -25.09 22.97
CA ILE A 28 20.42 -23.94 23.64
C ILE A 28 20.54 -22.67 22.78
N ILE A 29 21.72 -22.42 22.22
CA ILE A 29 21.98 -21.28 21.33
C ILE A 29 21.11 -21.37 20.06
N ILE A 30 21.05 -22.54 19.42
CA ILE A 30 20.23 -22.78 18.23
C ILE A 30 18.74 -22.56 18.52
N ALA A 31 18.25 -23.05 19.66
CA ALA A 31 16.86 -22.86 20.07
C ALA A 31 16.54 -21.36 20.26
N TRP A 32 17.45 -20.61 20.88
CA TRP A 32 17.30 -19.17 21.05
C TRP A 32 17.28 -18.41 19.72
N LEU A 33 18.20 -18.71 18.81
CA LEU A 33 18.24 -18.11 17.47
C LEU A 33 16.98 -18.43 16.67
N THR A 34 16.51 -19.67 16.74
CA THR A 34 15.28 -20.11 16.07
C THR A 34 14.06 -19.35 16.61
N TYR A 35 13.98 -19.14 17.92
CA TYR A 35 12.92 -18.34 18.52
C TYR A 35 12.94 -16.88 18.03
N SER A 36 14.13 -16.26 17.94
CA SER A 36 14.28 -14.91 17.40
C SER A 36 13.82 -14.82 15.94
N ASN A 37 14.27 -15.76 15.09
CA ASN A 37 13.89 -15.81 13.68
C ASN A 37 12.39 -16.01 13.48
N LEU A 38 11.75 -16.87 14.27
CA LEU A 38 10.30 -17.09 14.19
C LEU A 38 9.51 -15.83 14.52
N LYS A 39 9.99 -15.03 15.48
CA LYS A 39 9.40 -13.74 15.81
C LYS A 39 9.49 -12.78 14.63
N GLU A 40 10.67 -12.66 14.02
CA GLU A 40 10.89 -11.80 12.85
C GLU A 40 10.05 -12.25 11.65
N PHE A 41 10.02 -13.56 11.34
CA PHE A 41 9.20 -14.09 10.25
C PHE A 41 7.71 -13.80 10.43
N LYS A 42 7.21 -13.82 11.66
CA LYS A 42 5.80 -13.46 11.93
C LYS A 42 5.52 -12.00 11.58
N GLU A 43 6.42 -11.10 11.98
CA GLU A 43 6.29 -9.67 11.71
C GLU A 43 6.40 -9.39 10.21
N THR A 44 7.42 -9.93 9.54
CA THR A 44 7.61 -9.80 8.09
C THR A 44 6.41 -10.34 7.31
N ARG A 45 5.86 -11.48 7.72
CA ARG A 45 4.67 -12.05 7.07
C ARG A 45 3.45 -11.15 7.19
N ILE A 46 3.29 -10.43 8.31
CA ILE A 46 2.20 -9.46 8.47
C ILE A 46 2.44 -8.26 7.57
N GLU A 47 3.65 -7.69 7.55
CA GLU A 47 3.98 -6.55 6.69
C GLU A 47 3.87 -6.86 5.18
N GLU A 48 4.26 -8.06 4.75
CA GLU A 48 4.19 -8.47 3.34
C GLU A 48 2.76 -8.79 2.85
N ASN A 49 1.87 -9.14 3.77
CA ASN A 49 0.51 -9.58 3.44
C ASN A 49 -0.57 -8.60 3.88
N ARG A 50 -0.25 -7.56 4.66
CA ARG A 50 -1.25 -6.58 5.11
C ARG A 50 -1.92 -5.87 3.93
N ALA A 51 -3.11 -5.34 4.19
CA ALA A 51 -3.72 -4.37 3.31
C ALA A 51 -2.80 -3.14 3.18
N TYR A 52 -2.78 -2.56 2.00
CA TYR A 52 -2.05 -1.33 1.73
C TYR A 52 -3.03 -0.36 1.09
N ILE A 53 -3.69 0.44 1.93
CA ILE A 53 -4.77 1.32 1.51
C ILE A 53 -4.20 2.69 1.22
N VAL A 54 -4.38 3.14 -0.02
CA VAL A 54 -3.88 4.42 -0.50
C VAL A 54 -5.03 5.20 -1.11
N PHE A 55 -5.12 6.45 -0.67
CA PHE A 55 -5.92 7.50 -1.28
C PHE A 55 -5.09 8.30 -2.29
N TYR A 56 -5.64 8.53 -3.48
CA TYR A 56 -5.01 9.32 -4.54
C TYR A 56 -6.04 10.00 -5.43
N ILE A 57 -5.60 11.00 -6.19
CA ILE A 57 -6.44 11.82 -7.08
C ILE A 57 -6.06 11.52 -8.52
N VAL A 58 -7.04 11.21 -9.36
CA VAL A 58 -6.85 10.94 -10.79
C VAL A 58 -7.72 11.89 -11.62
N PRO A 59 -7.22 12.51 -12.69
CA PRO A 59 -8.08 13.23 -13.62
C PRO A 59 -9.12 12.29 -14.24
N SER A 60 -10.37 12.74 -14.32
CA SER A 60 -11.40 12.02 -15.06
C SER A 60 -11.21 12.24 -16.56
N SER A 61 -11.73 11.34 -17.39
CA SER A 61 -11.77 11.49 -18.86
C SER A 61 -12.44 12.81 -19.28
N SER A 62 -13.37 13.29 -18.44
CA SER A 62 -13.84 14.66 -18.45
C SER A 62 -12.83 15.55 -17.74
N LYS A 63 -12.10 16.41 -18.48
CA LYS A 63 -11.14 17.39 -17.93
C LYS A 63 -11.71 18.33 -16.86
N ALA A 64 -13.03 18.29 -16.63
CA ALA A 64 -13.72 19.08 -15.63
C ALA A 64 -13.68 18.47 -14.21
N PHE A 65 -13.49 17.15 -14.08
CA PHE A 65 -13.66 16.45 -12.82
C PHE A 65 -12.48 15.53 -12.51
N HIS A 66 -12.33 15.19 -11.23
CA HIS A 66 -11.26 14.33 -10.73
C HIS A 66 -11.88 13.25 -9.87
N ASN A 67 -11.36 12.03 -10.04
CA ASN A 67 -11.72 10.89 -9.24
C ASN A 67 -10.82 10.85 -8.00
N LEU A 68 -11.44 10.99 -6.84
CA LEU A 68 -10.86 10.72 -5.53
C LEU A 68 -10.95 9.21 -5.31
N VAL A 69 -9.82 8.51 -5.34
CA VAL A 69 -9.79 7.04 -5.30
C VAL A 69 -9.16 6.58 -3.99
N LEU A 70 -9.86 5.69 -3.29
CA LEU A 70 -9.34 4.95 -2.13
C LEU A 70 -9.22 3.48 -2.53
N LYS A 71 -8.00 2.97 -2.68
CA LYS A 71 -7.74 1.62 -3.18
C LYS A 71 -6.87 0.82 -2.22
N ASN A 72 -7.16 -0.47 -2.09
CA ASN A 72 -6.29 -1.42 -1.42
C ASN A 72 -5.36 -2.11 -2.45
N PHE A 73 -4.08 -1.81 -2.38
CA PHE A 73 -3.01 -2.44 -3.16
C PHE A 73 -2.34 -3.62 -2.43
N GLY A 74 -2.75 -3.89 -1.19
CA GLY A 74 -2.22 -4.98 -0.39
C GLY A 74 -2.82 -6.33 -0.74
N LYS A 75 -2.28 -7.39 -0.12
CA LYS A 75 -2.66 -8.79 -0.40
C LYS A 75 -3.80 -9.31 0.47
N SER A 76 -4.15 -8.59 1.53
CA SER A 76 -5.29 -8.91 2.40
C SER A 76 -6.30 -7.78 2.41
N ALA A 77 -7.50 -8.10 2.86
CA ALA A 77 -8.53 -7.09 3.03
C ALA A 77 -8.22 -6.17 4.21
N GLY A 78 -8.61 -4.90 4.07
CA GLY A 78 -8.46 -3.90 5.12
C GLY A 78 -9.76 -3.17 5.38
N LYS A 79 -9.98 -2.82 6.65
CA LYS A 79 -11.12 -2.02 7.09
C LYS A 79 -10.65 -0.62 7.44
N VAL A 80 -11.05 0.36 6.64
CA VAL A 80 -10.76 1.77 6.89
C VAL A 80 -11.55 2.22 8.11
N LEU A 81 -10.83 2.71 9.13
CA LEU A 81 -11.39 3.21 10.38
C LEU A 81 -11.56 4.74 10.33
N SER A 82 -10.59 5.42 9.72
CA SER A 82 -10.62 6.87 9.57
C SER A 82 -9.82 7.29 8.33
N LEU A 83 -10.33 8.27 7.62
CA LEU A 83 -9.64 8.95 6.53
C LEU A 83 -9.75 10.46 6.77
N LYS A 84 -8.63 11.12 7.00
CA LYS A 84 -8.55 12.56 7.23
C LYS A 84 -7.72 13.20 6.12
N ILE A 85 -8.21 14.31 5.60
CA ILE A 85 -7.48 15.15 4.65
C ILE A 85 -7.42 16.56 5.22
N ASP A 86 -6.22 17.13 5.23
CA ASP A 86 -5.96 18.51 5.67
C ASP A 86 -5.23 19.29 4.57
N PRO A 87 -5.80 20.38 4.03
CA PRO A 87 -7.11 20.96 4.37
C PRO A 87 -8.28 20.07 3.91
N GLN A 88 -9.39 20.13 4.64
CA GLN A 88 -10.58 19.33 4.33
C GLN A 88 -11.12 19.70 2.93
N LEU A 89 -11.50 18.67 2.16
CA LEU A 89 -12.15 18.85 0.86
C LEU A 89 -13.56 19.41 1.05
N ASP A 90 -13.78 20.63 0.58
CA ASP A 90 -15.04 21.36 0.72
C ASP A 90 -15.73 21.51 -0.63
N TYR A 91 -16.89 20.87 -0.78
CA TYR A 91 -17.67 20.90 -2.01
C TYR A 91 -18.29 22.28 -2.28
N GLN A 92 -18.50 23.11 -1.25
CA GLN A 92 -19.00 24.48 -1.43
C GLN A 92 -17.97 25.40 -2.08
N LYS A 93 -16.68 25.16 -1.82
CA LYS A 93 -15.58 25.84 -2.53
C LYS A 93 -15.42 25.36 -3.97
N SER A 94 -16.01 24.23 -4.33
CA SER A 94 -15.98 23.74 -5.71
C SER A 94 -17.09 24.42 -6.54
N CYS A 95 -16.70 25.07 -7.63
CA CYS A 95 -17.61 25.89 -8.44
C CYS A 95 -18.79 25.07 -9.03
N SER A 96 -18.54 23.80 -9.38
CA SER A 96 -19.51 22.96 -10.09
C SER A 96 -20.35 22.05 -9.18
N LEU A 97 -19.98 21.89 -7.89
CA LEU A 97 -20.67 20.98 -6.96
C LEU A 97 -21.20 21.68 -5.71
N SER A 98 -21.25 23.01 -5.71
CA SER A 98 -21.65 23.86 -4.58
C SER A 98 -23.10 23.71 -4.09
N GLY A 99 -23.90 22.84 -4.73
CA GLY A 99 -25.27 22.50 -4.33
C GLY A 99 -25.51 21.01 -4.02
N PHE A 100 -24.46 20.19 -3.99
CA PHE A 100 -24.58 18.77 -3.63
C PHE A 100 -24.12 18.54 -2.19
N ASP A 101 -25.05 18.20 -1.30
CA ASP A 101 -24.77 17.59 0.00
C ASP A 101 -24.44 16.10 -0.22
N ASN A 102 -23.31 15.81 -0.89
CA ASN A 102 -22.88 14.42 -1.00
C ASN A 102 -21.84 14.13 0.08
N PRO A 103 -22.16 13.26 1.06
CA PRO A 103 -21.16 12.78 1.98
C PRO A 103 -20.16 11.99 1.14
N LEU A 104 -18.97 12.53 1.07
CA LEU A 104 -17.76 11.79 0.78
C LEU A 104 -17.85 10.38 1.39
N PHE A 105 -17.37 9.33 0.69
CA PHE A 105 -17.16 8.02 1.34
C PHE A 105 -16.29 8.15 2.61
N PHE A 106 -15.56 9.24 2.74
CA PHE A 106 -14.79 9.67 3.89
C PHE A 106 -15.61 9.80 5.18
N GLU A 107 -16.91 10.09 5.10
CA GLU A 107 -17.80 10.14 6.26
C GLU A 107 -18.32 8.76 6.67
N SER A 108 -18.20 7.77 5.78
CA SER A 108 -18.51 6.38 6.11
C SER A 108 -17.33 5.76 6.87
N ASN A 109 -17.37 5.86 8.20
CA ASN A 109 -16.24 5.49 9.08
C ASN A 109 -15.84 4.00 9.11
N LYS A 110 -16.30 3.17 8.16
CA LYS A 110 -16.12 1.70 8.15
C LYS A 110 -16.16 1.10 6.75
N ILE A 111 -15.29 1.54 5.84
CA ILE A 111 -15.19 0.96 4.49
C ILE A 111 -14.37 -0.33 4.56
N TYR A 112 -14.90 -1.43 4.03
CA TYR A 112 -14.14 -2.67 3.84
C TYR A 112 -13.65 -2.76 2.40
N LEU A 113 -12.33 -2.94 2.22
CA LEU A 113 -11.68 -3.05 0.92
C LEU A 113 -10.96 -4.39 0.81
N ALA A 114 -11.46 -5.27 -0.06
CA ALA A 114 -10.74 -6.47 -0.48
C ALA A 114 -9.46 -6.10 -1.27
N PRO A 115 -8.51 -7.04 -1.45
CA PRO A 115 -7.34 -6.81 -2.31
C PRO A 115 -7.75 -6.30 -3.70
N ASN A 116 -7.06 -5.26 -4.19
CA ASN A 116 -7.32 -4.57 -5.45
C ASN A 116 -8.68 -3.85 -5.58
N GLN A 117 -9.52 -3.88 -4.55
CA GLN A 117 -10.78 -3.16 -4.53
C GLN A 117 -10.53 -1.66 -4.29
N PHE A 118 -11.37 -0.83 -4.90
CA PHE A 118 -11.35 0.61 -4.72
C PHE A 118 -12.76 1.19 -4.57
N VAL A 119 -12.84 2.33 -3.90
CA VAL A 119 -14.01 3.21 -3.87
C VAL A 119 -13.60 4.54 -4.48
N THR A 120 -14.49 5.14 -5.25
CA THR A 120 -14.24 6.41 -5.93
C THR A 120 -15.33 7.42 -5.62
N SER A 121 -14.96 8.69 -5.57
CA SER A 121 -15.85 9.84 -5.49
C SER A 121 -15.35 10.89 -6.48
N VAL A 122 -16.21 11.81 -6.86
CA VAL A 122 -15.89 12.85 -7.83
C VAL A 122 -15.70 14.18 -7.11
N PHE A 123 -14.68 14.94 -7.51
CA PHE A 123 -14.40 16.28 -7.03
C PHE A 123 -13.91 17.21 -8.15
N ASP A 124 -14.22 18.50 -8.06
CA ASP A 124 -13.79 19.51 -9.04
C ASP A 124 -12.66 20.38 -8.46
N PHE A 125 -11.43 20.16 -8.95
CA PHE A 125 -10.23 20.91 -8.55
C PHE A 125 -9.91 22.12 -9.43
N ARG A 126 -10.67 22.41 -10.51
CA ARG A 126 -10.28 23.43 -11.51
C ARG A 126 -10.05 24.82 -10.93
N ASN A 127 -10.90 25.22 -9.99
CA ASN A 127 -10.82 26.52 -9.32
C ASN A 127 -10.65 26.37 -7.79
N TYR A 128 -10.18 25.19 -7.34
CA TYR A 128 -10.02 24.94 -5.92
C TYR A 128 -8.75 25.62 -5.39
N PRO A 129 -8.82 26.36 -4.27
CA PRO A 129 -7.70 27.18 -3.80
C PRO A 129 -6.54 26.34 -3.26
N ASP A 130 -6.86 25.23 -2.59
CA ASP A 130 -5.87 24.38 -1.96
C ASP A 130 -5.28 23.38 -2.95
N ARG A 131 -3.97 23.19 -2.91
CA ARG A 131 -3.24 22.28 -3.82
C ARG A 131 -2.47 21.19 -3.10
N ILE A 132 -2.16 21.39 -1.83
CA ILE A 132 -1.40 20.45 -1.01
C ILE A 132 -2.34 19.86 0.03
N PHE A 133 -2.39 18.53 0.09
CA PHE A 133 -3.30 17.78 0.96
C PHE A 133 -2.50 16.76 1.78
N ASN A 134 -2.54 16.90 3.10
CA ASN A 134 -2.01 15.91 4.02
C ASN A 134 -3.08 14.86 4.28
N VAL A 135 -2.79 13.62 3.87
CA VAL A 135 -3.71 12.50 3.97
C VAL A 135 -3.26 11.61 5.11
N ILE A 136 -4.18 11.32 6.02
CA ILE A 136 -3.98 10.40 7.14
C ILE A 136 -5.04 9.31 7.07
N ILE A 137 -4.59 8.07 6.87
CA ILE A 137 -5.45 6.89 6.77
C ILE A 137 -5.16 5.97 7.94
N GLU A 138 -6.18 5.64 8.71
CA GLU A 138 -6.11 4.62 9.76
C GLU A 138 -6.99 3.44 9.35
N TYR A 139 -6.42 2.24 9.34
CA TYR A 139 -7.13 1.05 8.91
C TYR A 139 -6.69 -0.20 9.68
N GLU A 140 -7.59 -1.17 9.76
CA GLU A 140 -7.33 -2.48 10.36
C GLU A 140 -7.04 -3.51 9.28
N SER A 141 -5.99 -4.30 9.48
CA SER A 141 -5.62 -5.44 8.62
C SER A 141 -5.00 -6.54 9.47
N LEU A 142 -5.37 -7.80 9.22
CA LEU A 142 -4.83 -8.97 9.93
C LEU A 142 -4.88 -8.83 11.48
N GLY A 143 -5.91 -8.16 12.01
CA GLY A 143 -6.10 -7.92 13.45
C GLY A 143 -5.19 -6.86 14.07
N ARG A 144 -4.48 -6.07 13.25
CA ARG A 144 -3.67 -4.92 13.69
C ARG A 144 -4.14 -3.64 13.04
N THR A 145 -3.96 -2.52 13.73
CA THR A 145 -4.23 -1.19 13.19
C THR A 145 -2.97 -0.58 12.62
N PHE A 146 -3.07 -0.05 11.41
CA PHE A 146 -2.02 0.64 10.69
C PHE A 146 -2.44 2.10 10.46
N LYS A 147 -1.43 2.98 10.40
CA LYS A 147 -1.62 4.39 10.16
C LYS A 147 -0.62 4.84 9.10
N GLU A 148 -1.14 5.36 8.00
CA GLU A 148 -0.37 5.90 6.90
C GLU A 148 -0.60 7.41 6.84
N SER A 149 0.48 8.17 6.68
CA SER A 149 0.45 9.62 6.60
C SER A 149 1.37 10.08 5.50
N TYR A 150 0.82 10.76 4.50
CA TYR A 150 1.58 11.25 3.36
C TYR A 150 0.93 12.50 2.77
N GLN A 151 1.69 13.22 1.95
CA GLN A 151 1.25 14.46 1.34
C GLN A 151 1.00 14.24 -0.16
N ILE A 152 -0.12 14.77 -0.65
CA ILE A 152 -0.44 14.87 -2.07
C ILE A 152 -0.27 16.34 -2.45
N ASP A 153 0.69 16.64 -3.32
CA ASP A 153 0.75 17.92 -4.01
C ASP A 153 0.04 17.76 -5.35
N TYR A 154 -1.11 18.40 -5.53
CA TYR A 154 -1.89 18.37 -6.76
C TYR A 154 -1.37 19.36 -7.82
N SER A 155 -0.37 20.18 -7.51
CA SER A 155 0.18 21.19 -8.42
C SER A 155 0.74 20.58 -9.71
N PHE A 156 1.19 19.31 -9.69
CA PHE A 156 1.69 18.64 -10.89
C PHE A 156 0.64 18.52 -11.99
N ALA A 157 -0.63 18.30 -11.64
CA ALA A 157 -1.69 18.02 -12.60
C ALA A 157 -2.04 19.24 -13.47
N LEU A 158 -1.79 20.46 -12.96
CA LEU A 158 -1.96 21.71 -13.71
C LEU A 158 -0.84 21.93 -14.74
N ASN A 159 0.32 21.28 -14.55
CA ASN A 159 1.48 21.40 -15.45
C ASN A 159 1.54 20.28 -16.50
N THR A 160 0.58 19.35 -16.48
CA THR A 160 0.50 18.27 -17.46
C THR A 160 -0.18 18.78 -18.73
N PHE A 161 0.60 18.98 -19.80
CA PHE A 161 0.05 19.26 -21.13
C PHE A 161 -0.75 18.06 -21.63
N SER A 162 -2.07 18.22 -21.79
CA SER A 162 -2.92 17.21 -22.44
C SER A 162 -3.29 17.68 -23.84
N ALA A 163 -2.61 17.14 -24.84
CA ALA A 163 -3.02 17.28 -26.24
C ALA A 163 -4.22 16.36 -26.48
N SER A 164 -5.40 16.95 -26.70
CA SER A 164 -6.57 16.18 -27.15
C SER A 164 -6.74 16.42 -28.65
N PRO A 165 -6.79 15.37 -29.48
CA PRO A 165 -6.95 15.55 -30.92
C PRO A 165 -8.35 16.09 -31.23
N THR A 166 -8.43 17.15 -32.02
CA THR A 166 -9.71 17.61 -32.60
C THR A 166 -10.10 16.63 -33.71
N ILE A 167 -11.18 15.87 -33.50
CA ILE A 167 -11.65 14.88 -34.49
C ILE A 167 -12.33 15.63 -35.64
N ASN A 168 -11.55 15.96 -36.65
CA ASN A 168 -12.05 16.63 -37.86
C ASN A 168 -12.30 15.64 -39.00
N ASP A 169 -11.82 14.39 -38.89
CA ASP A 169 -11.83 13.38 -39.96
C ASP A 169 -11.93 11.95 -39.41
N ILE A 170 -12.66 11.08 -40.12
CA ILE A 170 -12.92 9.67 -39.74
C ILE A 170 -11.63 8.87 -39.49
N PRO A 171 -10.58 8.94 -40.33
CA PRO A 171 -9.32 8.23 -40.08
C PRO A 171 -8.63 8.64 -38.77
N LYS A 172 -8.68 9.92 -38.40
CA LYS A 172 -8.16 10.41 -37.11
C LYS A 172 -8.97 9.88 -35.93
N GLY A 173 -10.29 9.74 -36.11
CA GLY A 173 -11.16 9.10 -35.12
C GLY A 173 -10.79 7.63 -34.89
N LEU A 174 -10.49 6.87 -35.95
CA LEU A 174 -10.06 5.47 -35.83
C LEU A 174 -8.69 5.34 -35.16
N GLN A 175 -7.76 6.25 -35.47
CA GLN A 175 -6.46 6.30 -34.81
C GLN A 175 -6.60 6.57 -33.30
N TYR A 176 -7.46 7.51 -32.92
CA TYR A 176 -7.74 7.83 -31.53
C TYR A 176 -8.37 6.67 -30.75
N ILE A 177 -9.28 5.90 -31.39
CA ILE A 177 -9.84 4.69 -30.78
C ILE A 177 -8.73 3.67 -30.50
N ASN A 178 -7.81 3.46 -31.43
CA ASN A 178 -6.69 2.55 -31.24
C ASN A 178 -5.77 3.02 -30.08
N GLU A 179 -5.45 4.31 -30.02
CA GLU A 179 -4.67 4.89 -28.92
C GLU A 179 -5.38 4.72 -27.56
N SER A 180 -6.69 4.97 -27.50
CA SER A 180 -7.49 4.80 -26.27
C SER A 180 -7.56 3.32 -25.82
N ILE A 181 -7.60 2.38 -26.76
CA ILE A 181 -7.56 0.94 -26.46
C ILE A 181 -6.20 0.55 -25.88
N GLN A 182 -5.10 1.08 -26.42
CA GLN A 182 -3.75 0.83 -25.88
C GLN A 182 -3.61 1.40 -24.47
N GLU A 183 -4.07 2.63 -24.22
CA GLU A 183 -4.08 3.21 -22.87
C GLU A 183 -4.90 2.36 -21.89
N LEU A 184 -6.05 1.85 -22.32
CA LEU A 184 -6.89 0.98 -21.50
C LEU A 184 -6.20 -0.36 -21.18
N ILE A 185 -5.50 -0.94 -22.15
CA ILE A 185 -4.68 -2.15 -21.96
C ILE A 185 -3.57 -1.89 -20.92
N ASP A 186 -2.88 -0.75 -21.02
CA ASP A 186 -1.82 -0.37 -20.09
C ASP A 186 -2.35 -0.10 -18.67
N THR A 187 -3.57 0.45 -18.55
CA THR A 187 -4.19 0.74 -17.24
C THR A 187 -4.70 -0.53 -16.52
N LEU A 188 -4.99 -1.59 -17.29
CA LEU A 188 -5.48 -2.88 -16.77
C LEU A 188 -4.36 -3.88 -16.44
N ARG A 189 -3.12 -3.59 -16.82
CA ARG A 189 -1.93 -4.43 -16.58
C ARG A 189 -1.36 -4.22 -15.19
#